data_AF-A0A1A9AFB5-F1
#
_entry.id   AF-A0A1A9AFB5-F1
#
_cell.length_a   1.000
_cell.length_b   1.000
_cell.length_c   1.000
_cell.angle_alpha   90.00
_cell.angle_beta   90.00
_cell.angle_gamma   90.00
#
_symmetry.space_group_name_H-M   'P 1'
#
loop_
_entity.id
_entity.type
_entity.pdbx_description
1 polymer ?
#
loop_
_entity_poly.entity_id
_entity_poly.type
_entity_poly.pdbx_seq_one_letter_code
_entity_poly.pdbx_strand_id
1 'polypeptide(L)'
;MRETLDTDFAALPAVIADPRLPRALAERGYQRGDAANRFVRSHQDNRGPLNLVVDILAPSFESRLVPNQRHGDLTVDEVPGLILALYRPPVVLHLEVRLTNAGSLAFGSTCPT
;
A
#
# COMPACT_ATOMS: atom_id res chain seq x y z
N MET A 1 -18.36 13.00 -1.64
CA MET A 1 -17.29 12.07 -2.05
C MET A 1 -16.36 11.91 -0.86
N ARG A 2 -16.21 10.69 -0.32
CA ARG A 2 -15.17 10.39 0.66
C ARG A 2 -13.87 10.34 -0.13
N GLU A 3 -13.00 11.32 0.07
CA GLU A 3 -11.63 11.28 -0.41
C GLU A 3 -10.93 10.22 0.46
N THR A 4 -10.81 9.00 -0.05
CA THR A 4 -10.05 7.93 0.59
C THR A 4 -8.57 8.33 0.50
N LEU A 5 -8.09 8.97 1.56
CA LEU A 5 -6.70 9.42 1.75
C LEU A 5 -5.77 8.26 2.18
N ASP A 6 -6.32 7.05 2.21
CA ASP A 6 -5.71 5.75 2.41
C ASP A 6 -5.37 5.09 1.07
N THR A 7 -4.19 4.49 1.00
CA THR A 7 -3.72 3.69 -0.15
C THR A 7 -3.52 2.25 0.28
N ASP A 8 -4.16 1.32 -0.42
CA ASP A 8 -3.94 -0.11 -0.23
C ASP A 8 -2.71 -0.57 -1.04
N PHE A 9 -1.75 -1.19 -0.36
CA PHE A 9 -0.60 -1.83 -0.98
C PHE A 9 -0.72 -3.35 -0.85
N ALA A 10 -1.21 -3.97 -1.93
CA ALA A 10 -1.31 -5.41 -2.06
C ALA A 10 -0.08 -5.99 -2.76
N ALA A 11 0.60 -6.95 -2.15
CA ALA A 11 1.75 -7.61 -2.76
C ALA A 11 1.83 -9.09 -2.36
N LEU A 12 2.61 -9.87 -3.13
CA LEU A 12 2.85 -11.27 -2.80
C LEU A 12 3.57 -11.41 -1.43
N PRO A 13 3.35 -12.50 -0.68
CA PRO A 13 3.96 -12.72 0.64
C PRO A 13 5.49 -12.58 0.63
N ALA A 14 6.15 -12.99 -0.46
CA ALA A 14 7.58 -12.86 -0.64
C ALA A 14 8.07 -11.39 -0.72
N VAL A 15 7.24 -10.50 -1.28
CA VAL A 15 7.54 -9.06 -1.35
C VAL A 15 7.29 -8.40 0.00
N ILE A 16 6.24 -8.80 0.71
CA ILE A 16 5.93 -8.28 2.05
C ILE A 16 6.95 -8.73 3.08
N ALA A 17 7.46 -9.96 2.96
CA ALA A 17 8.50 -10.49 3.83
C ALA A 17 9.89 -9.86 3.59
N ASP A 18 10.08 -9.05 2.54
CA ASP A 18 11.36 -8.42 2.26
C ASP A 18 11.63 -7.28 3.28
N PRO A 19 12.72 -7.34 4.07
CA PRO A 19 13.06 -6.31 5.06
C PRO A 19 13.34 -4.94 4.44
N ARG A 20 13.56 -4.86 3.12
CA ARG A 20 13.71 -3.60 2.39
C ARG A 20 12.41 -2.81 2.34
N LEU A 21 11.25 -3.46 2.36
CA LEU A 21 9.94 -2.80 2.31
C LEU A 21 9.69 -1.91 3.55
N PRO A 22 9.73 -2.43 4.80
CA PRO A 22 9.55 -1.60 5.99
C PRO A 22 10.64 -0.53 6.11
N ARG A 23 11.87 -0.82 5.69
CA ARG A 23 12.96 0.16 5.66
C ARG A 23 12.67 1.30 4.69
N ALA A 24 12.22 1.00 3.47
CA ALA A 24 11.90 2.00 2.46
C ALA A 24 10.71 2.89 2.85
N LEU A 25 9.77 2.36 3.64
CA LEU A 25 8.67 3.13 4.23
C LEU A 25 9.18 4.05 5.35
N ALA A 26 10.01 3.53 6.25
CA ALA A 26 10.62 4.31 7.33
C ALA A 26 11.51 5.45 6.80
N GLU A 27 12.33 5.19 5.76
CA GLU A 27 13.16 6.21 5.08
C GLU A 27 12.30 7.31 4.44
N ARG A 28 11.06 7.00 4.05
CA ARG A 28 10.07 7.99 3.56
C ARG A 28 9.32 8.71 4.69
N GLY A 29 9.61 8.41 5.95
CA GLY A 29 8.98 9.02 7.12
C GLY A 29 7.63 8.40 7.52
N TYR A 30 7.30 7.21 7.01
CA TYR A 30 6.15 6.46 7.50
C TYR A 30 6.47 5.76 8.82
N GLN A 31 5.52 5.81 9.75
CA GLN A 31 5.57 5.14 11.04
C GLN A 31 4.46 4.09 11.10
N ARG A 32 4.65 3.05 11.90
CA ARG A 32 3.58 2.06 12.14
C ARG A 32 2.44 2.75 12.91
N GLY A 33 1.22 2.62 12.38
CA GLY A 33 0.00 3.11 13.03
C GLY A 33 -0.52 2.12 14.07
N ASP A 34 -1.78 2.29 14.47
CA ASP A 34 -2.43 1.46 15.50
C ASP A 34 -2.59 -0.02 15.09
N ALA A 35 -2.68 -0.27 13.78
CA ALA A 35 -2.72 -1.62 13.21
C ALA A 35 -1.36 -1.99 12.63
N ALA A 36 -0.95 -3.26 12.78
CA ALA A 36 0.40 -3.71 12.40
C ALA A 36 0.67 -3.64 10.88
N ASN A 37 -0.39 -3.65 10.07
CA ASN A 37 -0.37 -3.48 8.62
C ASN A 37 -0.48 -2.02 8.16
N ARG A 38 -0.73 -1.09 9.06
CA ARG A 38 -0.99 0.31 8.73
C ARG A 38 0.25 1.16 8.94
N PHE A 39 0.60 1.94 7.92
CA PHE A 39 1.69 2.91 7.95
C PHE A 39 1.15 4.31 7.76
N VAL A 40 1.48 5.21 8.68
CA VAL A 40 1.00 6.59 8.68
C VAL A 40 2.17 7.56 8.60
N ARG A 41 2.01 8.60 7.79
CA ARG A 41 2.93 9.74 7.72
C ARG A 41 2.14 11.03 7.79
N SER A 42 2.44 11.87 8.77
CA SER A 42 1.93 13.23 8.81
C SER A 42 2.64 14.09 7.76
N HIS A 43 1.86 14.81 6.98
CA HIS A 43 2.30 15.73 5.95
C HIS A 43 1.56 17.05 6.12
N GLN A 44 2.18 18.16 5.75
CA GLN A 44 1.51 19.44 5.72
C GLN A 44 1.51 19.91 4.27
N ASP A 45 0.32 20.08 3.71
CA ASP A 45 0.16 20.60 2.36
C ASP A 45 -0.44 22.02 2.39
N ASN A 46 -0.68 22.58 1.21
CA ASN A 46 -1.24 23.92 1.06
C ASN A 46 -2.71 24.04 1.53
N ARG A 47 -3.36 22.91 1.89
CA ARG A 47 -4.73 22.83 2.40
C ARG A 47 -4.79 22.53 3.89
N GLY A 48 -3.68 22.10 4.51
CA GLY A 48 -3.57 21.87 5.95
C GLY A 48 -2.75 20.63 6.30
N PRO A 49 -2.80 20.19 7.58
CA PRO A 49 -2.22 18.91 7.97
C PRO A 49 -3.01 17.75 7.35
N LEU A 50 -2.30 16.81 6.74
CA LEU A 50 -2.81 15.61 6.10
C LEU A 50 -2.06 14.39 6.61
N ASN A 51 -2.77 13.33 6.98
CA ASN A 51 -2.18 12.04 7.30
C ASN A 51 -2.25 11.14 6.06
N LEU A 52 -1.09 10.78 5.52
CA LEU A 52 -0.96 9.81 4.44
C LEU A 52 -0.95 8.41 5.07
N VAL A 53 -1.92 7.58 4.70
CA VAL A 53 -2.07 6.22 5.25
C VAL A 53 -1.82 5.20 4.15
N VAL A 54 -1.03 4.18 4.46
CA VAL A 54 -0.78 3.02 3.59
C VAL A 54 -1.10 1.75 4.34
N ASP A 55 -2.04 0.97 3.84
CA ASP A 55 -2.43 -0.33 4.41
C ASP A 55 -1.78 -1.46 3.59
N ILE A 56 -0.94 -2.29 4.22
CA ILE A 56 -0.23 -3.39 3.56
C ILE A 56 -1.05 -4.68 3.67
N LEU A 57 -1.36 -5.30 2.52
CA LEU A 57 -2.21 -6.49 2.43
C LEU A 57 -1.50 -7.63 1.72
N ALA A 58 -1.57 -8.83 2.30
CA ALA A 58 -1.09 -10.06 1.68
C ALA A 58 -2.25 -10.85 1.06
N PRO A 59 -2.03 -11.68 0.02
CA PRO A 59 -3.04 -12.59 -0.45
C PRO A 59 -3.17 -13.80 0.48
N SER A 60 -4.41 -14.17 0.81
CA SER A 60 -4.72 -15.43 1.48
C SER A 60 -4.81 -16.56 0.47
N PHE A 61 -4.22 -17.71 0.80
CA PHE A 61 -4.47 -18.98 0.12
C PHE A 61 -5.67 -19.74 0.71
N GLU A 62 -6.21 -19.26 1.83
CA GLU A 62 -7.45 -19.76 2.41
C GLU A 62 -8.65 -18.98 1.84
N SER A 63 -9.83 -19.61 1.75
CA SER A 63 -11.07 -18.96 1.31
C SER A 63 -11.64 -17.96 2.34
N ARG A 64 -10.81 -17.43 3.24
CA ARG A 64 -11.19 -16.51 4.32
C ARG A 64 -10.10 -15.48 4.58
N LEU A 65 -10.51 -14.35 5.17
CA LEU A 65 -9.61 -13.35 5.74
C LEU A 65 -8.84 -13.99 6.89
N VAL A 66 -7.52 -14.01 6.81
CA VAL A 66 -6.66 -14.50 7.89
C VAL A 66 -5.92 -13.29 8.48
N PRO A 67 -6.38 -12.75 9.62
CA PRO A 67 -5.74 -11.57 10.19
C PRO A 67 -4.41 -11.92 10.85
N ASN A 68 -3.56 -10.90 11.03
CA ASN A 68 -2.31 -10.96 11.79
C ASN A 68 -1.30 -12.04 11.33
N GLN A 69 -1.17 -12.26 10.03
CA GLN A 69 -0.14 -13.17 9.49
C GLN A 69 1.22 -12.50 9.46
N ARG A 70 2.24 -13.19 9.98
CA ARG A 70 3.62 -12.70 9.95
C ARG A 70 4.29 -13.07 8.64
N HIS A 71 4.74 -12.05 7.92
CA HIS A 71 5.58 -12.16 6.75
C HIS A 71 6.86 -11.37 7.00
N GLY A 72 7.93 -12.07 7.34
CA GLY A 72 9.19 -11.44 7.76
C GLY A 72 9.00 -10.57 9.01
N ASP A 73 9.37 -9.29 8.90
CA ASP A 73 9.26 -8.29 9.97
C ASP A 73 7.89 -7.57 10.04
N LEU A 74 6.97 -7.92 9.14
CA LEU A 74 5.65 -7.33 9.02
C LEU A 74 4.56 -8.32 9.46
N THR A 75 3.53 -7.79 10.10
CA THR A 75 2.30 -8.52 10.39
C THR A 75 1.20 -7.89 9.54
N VAL A 76 0.63 -8.66 8.63
CA VAL A 76 -0.40 -8.19 7.70
C VAL A 76 -1.62 -9.09 7.67
N ASP A 77 -2.74 -8.54 7.22
CA ASP A 77 -3.95 -9.31 7.03
C ASP A 77 -3.93 -9.95 5.64
N GLU A 78 -4.18 -11.25 5.58
CA GLU A 78 -4.27 -11.99 4.34
C GLU A 78 -5.70 -11.95 3.80
N VAL A 79 -5.89 -11.36 2.62
CA VAL A 79 -7.20 -11.17 1.98
C VAL A 79 -7.45 -12.24 0.92
N PRO A 80 -8.57 -12.98 0.98
CA PRO A 80 -8.90 -13.99 -0.03
C PRO A 80 -9.23 -13.33 -1.38
N GLY A 81 -8.83 -13.97 -2.48
CA GLY A 81 -9.10 -13.48 -3.84
C GLY A 81 -8.12 -12.40 -4.33
N LEU A 82 -7.27 -11.84 -3.46
CA LEU A 82 -6.22 -10.90 -3.85
C LEU A 82 -5.19 -11.56 -4.79
N ILE A 83 -4.95 -12.86 -4.60
CA ILE A 83 -4.11 -13.67 -5.50
C ILE A 83 -4.68 -13.67 -6.93
N LEU A 84 -6.00 -13.76 -7.09
CA LEU A 84 -6.64 -13.77 -8.41
C LEU A 84 -6.50 -12.43 -9.10
N ALA A 85 -6.56 -11.32 -8.36
CA ALA A 85 -6.29 -10.00 -8.89
C ALA A 85 -4.83 -9.91 -9.35
N LEU A 86 -3.86 -10.25 -8.48
CA LEU A 86 -2.43 -10.17 -8.77
C LEU A 86 -1.98 -11.01 -9.99
N TYR A 87 -2.67 -12.11 -10.30
CA TYR A 87 -2.37 -12.97 -11.47
C TYR A 87 -3.10 -12.57 -12.76
N ARG A 88 -4.01 -11.59 -12.75
CA ARG A 88 -4.64 -11.14 -14.00
C ARG A 88 -3.62 -10.41 -14.87
N PRO A 89 -3.76 -10.48 -16.22
CA PRO A 89 -2.95 -9.67 -17.10
C PRO A 89 -2.98 -8.20 -16.67
N PRO A 90 -1.82 -7.57 -16.44
CA PRO A 90 -1.79 -6.20 -15.99
C PRO A 90 -2.28 -5.28 -17.12
N VAL A 91 -3.06 -4.29 -16.77
CA VAL A 91 -3.32 -3.15 -17.65
C VAL A 91 -2.22 -2.11 -17.38
N VAL A 92 -1.59 -1.66 -18.46
CA VAL A 92 -0.63 -0.57 -18.40
C VAL A 92 -1.40 0.74 -18.29
N LEU A 93 -1.24 1.42 -17.16
CA LEU A 93 -1.81 2.73 -16.91
C LEU A 93 -0.71 3.79 -17.05
N HIS A 94 -0.96 4.77 -17.91
CA HIS A 94 -0.20 6.02 -17.93
C HIS A 94 -0.85 6.99 -16.95
N LEU A 95 -0.17 7.27 -15.85
CA LEU A 95 -0.69 8.12 -14.79
C LEU A 95 0.00 9.49 -14.86
N GLU A 96 -0.81 10.54 -14.99
CA GLU A 96 -0.40 11.90 -14.70
C GLU A 96 -0.94 12.29 -13.32
N VAL A 97 -0.05 12.37 -12.34
CA VAL A 97 -0.40 12.72 -10.97
C VAL A 97 -0.05 14.18 -10.72
N ARG A 98 -1.05 14.98 -10.33
CA ARG A 98 -0.83 16.32 -9.79
C ARG A 98 -0.56 16.23 -8.30
N LEU A 99 0.63 16.66 -7.89
CA LEU A 99 1.05 16.73 -6.51
C LEU A 99 0.44 17.96 -5.82
N THR A 100 0.34 17.88 -4.50
CA THR A 100 -0.21 18.97 -3.66
C THR A 100 0.64 20.24 -3.68
N ASN A 101 1.92 20.14 -4.05
CA ASN A 101 2.82 21.26 -4.30
C ASN A 101 2.71 21.84 -5.73
N ALA A 102 1.65 21.49 -6.47
CA ALA A 102 1.42 21.84 -7.87
C ALA A 102 2.43 21.25 -8.88
N GLY A 103 3.34 20.36 -8.44
CA GLY A 103 4.17 19.57 -9.33
C GLY A 103 3.37 18.50 -10.07
N SER A 104 3.91 17.99 -11.18
CA SER A 104 3.37 16.83 -11.89
C SER A 104 4.37 15.69 -11.93
N LEU A 105 3.87 14.46 -11.78
CA LEU A 105 4.61 13.24 -12.02
C LEU A 105 3.89 12.44 -13.10
N ALA A 106 4.62 12.09 -14.16
CA ALA A 106 4.14 11.16 -15.18
C ALA A 106 4.92 9.86 -15.04
N PHE A 107 4.21 8.74 -14.84
CA PHE A 107 4.85 7.42 -14.82
C PHE A 107 3.90 6.34 -15.34
N GLY A 108 4.49 5.27 -15.88
CA GLY A 108 3.78 4.05 -16.22
C GLY A 108 3.66 3.17 -14.98
N SER A 109 2.46 2.66 -14.71
CA SER A 109 2.22 1.64 -13.69
C SER A 109 1.46 0.47 -14.29
N THR A 110 1.82 -0.75 -13.91
CA THR A 110 1.10 -1.96 -14.28
C THR A 110 0.15 -2.34 -13.16
N CYS A 111 -1.16 -2.28 -13.41
CA CYS A 111 -2.18 -2.63 -12.43
C CYS A 111 -2.83 -3.98 -12.81
N PRO A 112 -2.84 -4.99 -11.92
CA PRO A 112 -3.62 -6.20 -12.14
C PRO A 112 -5.12 -5.85 -12.17
N THR A 113 -5.88 -6.39 -13.13
CA THR A 113 -7.33 -6.11 -13.28
C THR A 113 -8.23 -7.02 -12.47
#